data_AF-A0A8E3ZK30-F1
#
_entry.id   AF-A0A8E3ZK30-F1
#
_cell.length_a   1.000
_cell.length_b   1.000
_cell.length_c   1.000
_cell.angle_alpha   90.00
_cell.angle_beta   90.00
_cell.angle_gamma   90.00
#
_symmetry.space_group_name_H-M   'P 1'
#
loop_
_entity.id
_entity.type
_entity.pdbx_description
1 polymer ?
#
loop_
_entity_poly.entity_id
_entity_poly.type
_entity_poly.pdbx_seq_one_letter_code
_entity_poly.pdbx_strand_id
1 'polypeptide(L)'
;MFADYMHSLSLDNLIFFYILETTRRIFVVSTTLEEMVQLGLHLGHQARKWNPKMAPYIYSKRNGTHIIDIVQTVSQLKEVSKFLTKAASEGKTFLFVGTKKQISQIVKDAALDCQSYYLTQRWLGGMLTNWQTMKTSIARLNELKVLEKHGHLDAMPKKQAALLRKQMERLDTYLGGVESMKKIPDVVIIIGQPDERNAVLECKKLGIPTVTLLDTDCDPTLADYFVPANDDSPGAVKFVLTSFADAIREGQKIAESKKSTK
;
A
#
# COMPACT_ATOMS: atom_id res chain seq x y z
N MET A 1 39.14 15.55 -3.02
CA MET A 1 39.05 14.45 -2.03
C MET A 1 38.35 13.20 -2.59
N PHE A 2 37.13 13.26 -3.16
CA PHE A 2 36.52 12.09 -3.84
C PHE A 2 37.08 11.85 -5.25
N ALA A 3 37.41 12.92 -5.98
CA ALA A 3 38.01 12.85 -7.31
C ALA A 3 39.44 12.25 -7.31
N ASP A 4 40.19 12.49 -6.24
CA ASP A 4 41.57 11.99 -6.09
C ASP A 4 41.61 10.48 -5.76
N TYR A 5 40.53 9.94 -5.19
CA TYR A 5 40.42 8.51 -4.85
C TYR A 5 40.07 7.63 -6.07
N MET A 6 39.48 8.24 -7.11
CA MET A 6 39.09 7.52 -8.35
C MET A 6 40.27 7.26 -9.29
N HIS A 7 41.36 8.01 -9.15
CA HIS A 7 42.53 7.90 -10.03
C HIS A 7 43.50 6.76 -9.64
N SER A 8 43.33 6.12 -8.48
CA SER A 8 44.22 5.05 -7.98
C SER A 8 43.60 3.65 -8.02
N LEU A 9 42.41 3.48 -8.60
CA LEU A 9 41.74 2.19 -8.67
C LEU A 9 42.09 1.48 -9.99
N SER A 10 42.48 0.21 -9.92
CA SER A 10 42.70 -0.60 -11.12
C SER A 10 41.44 -0.67 -11.99
N LEU A 11 41.61 -0.91 -13.29
CA LEU A 11 40.49 -1.08 -14.23
C LEU A 11 39.48 -2.13 -13.73
N ASP A 12 39.94 -3.19 -13.07
CA ASP A 12 39.09 -4.21 -12.46
C ASP A 12 38.24 -3.67 -11.31
N ASN A 13 38.79 -2.76 -10.49
CA ASN A 13 38.03 -2.10 -9.43
C ASN A 13 37.03 -1.08 -9.98
N LEU A 14 37.35 -0.38 -11.08
CA LEU A 14 36.41 0.50 -11.77
C LEU A 14 35.26 -0.28 -12.41
N ILE A 15 35.55 -1.44 -13.01
CA ILE A 15 34.55 -2.35 -13.56
C ILE A 15 33.69 -2.94 -12.44
N PHE A 16 34.29 -3.35 -11.32
CA PHE A 16 33.55 -3.84 -10.16
C PHE A 16 32.65 -2.76 -9.54
N PHE A 17 33.12 -1.50 -9.46
CA PHE A 17 32.33 -0.37 -8.99
C PHE A 17 31.22 0.02 -9.98
N TYR A 18 31.50 -0.02 -11.29
CA TYR A 18 30.51 0.21 -12.33
C TYR A 18 29.47 -0.92 -12.38
N ILE A 19 29.87 -2.18 -12.20
CA ILE A 19 28.95 -3.31 -12.06
C ILE A 19 28.14 -3.18 -10.78
N LEU A 20 28.72 -2.79 -9.64
CA LEU A 20 28.01 -2.52 -8.39
C LEU A 20 27.06 -1.32 -8.48
N GLU A 21 27.43 -0.23 -9.16
CA GLU A 21 26.55 0.91 -9.40
C GLU A 21 25.45 0.60 -10.41
N THR A 22 25.73 -0.20 -11.44
CA THR A 22 24.75 -0.59 -12.45
C THR A 22 23.79 -1.66 -11.89
N THR A 23 24.27 -2.58 -11.06
CA THR A 23 23.42 -3.52 -10.31
C THR A 23 22.65 -2.82 -9.18
N ARG A 24 23.16 -1.74 -8.59
CA ARG A 24 22.39 -0.88 -7.66
C ARG A 24 21.36 0.01 -8.38
N ARG A 25 21.61 0.43 -9.62
CA ARG A 25 20.65 1.18 -10.46
C ARG A 25 19.57 0.30 -11.07
N ILE A 26 19.75 -1.02 -11.05
CA ILE A 26 18.72 -2.01 -11.37
C ILE A 26 18.37 -2.76 -10.07
N PHE A 27 17.90 -2.02 -9.06
CA PHE A 27 17.13 -2.61 -7.97
C PHE A 27 15.64 -2.71 -8.38
N VAL A 28 15.39 -3.11 -9.63
CA VAL A 28 14.20 -3.92 -9.87
C VAL A 28 14.60 -5.25 -9.27
N VAL A 29 14.05 -5.57 -8.10
CA VAL A 29 14.19 -6.88 -7.44
C VAL A 29 14.40 -7.92 -8.53
N SER A 30 15.54 -8.61 -8.53
CA SER A 30 15.72 -9.79 -9.38
C SER A 30 14.81 -10.87 -8.80
N THR A 31 13.50 -10.63 -8.88
CA THR A 31 12.47 -11.53 -8.41
C THR A 31 12.55 -12.71 -9.35
N THR A 32 13.08 -13.79 -8.81
CA THR A 32 13.06 -15.05 -9.52
C THR A 32 11.60 -15.50 -9.52
N LEU A 33 11.11 -16.02 -10.66
CA LEU A 33 9.75 -16.58 -10.73
C LEU A 33 9.55 -17.63 -9.63
N GLU A 34 10.64 -18.32 -9.28
CA GLU A 34 10.79 -19.25 -8.18
C GLU A 34 10.40 -18.65 -6.82
N GLU A 35 10.86 -17.44 -6.49
CA GLU A 35 10.50 -16.76 -5.24
C GLU A 35 8.99 -16.49 -5.18
N MET A 36 8.40 -16.00 -6.28
CA MET A 36 6.95 -15.74 -6.35
C MET A 36 6.12 -17.01 -6.19
N VAL A 37 6.62 -18.12 -6.75
CA VAL A 37 6.01 -19.45 -6.58
C VAL A 37 6.10 -19.88 -5.11
N GLN A 38 7.28 -19.76 -4.48
CA GLN A 38 7.51 -20.14 -3.09
C GLN A 38 6.64 -19.35 -2.10
N LEU A 39 6.44 -18.06 -2.35
CA LEU A 39 5.59 -17.18 -1.55
C LEU A 39 4.08 -17.41 -1.81
N GLY A 40 3.73 -18.23 -2.81
CA GLY A 40 2.36 -18.63 -3.10
C GLY A 40 1.53 -17.60 -3.86
N LEU A 41 2.17 -16.66 -4.60
CA LEU A 41 1.46 -15.62 -5.37
C LEU A 41 0.50 -16.21 -6.42
N HIS A 42 0.83 -17.40 -6.92
CA HIS A 42 0.11 -18.10 -7.98
C HIS A 42 -1.14 -18.85 -7.51
N LEU A 43 -1.31 -19.01 -6.20
CA LEU A 43 -2.41 -19.80 -5.64
C LEU A 43 -3.64 -18.91 -5.53
N GLY A 44 -4.63 -19.12 -6.39
CA GLY A 44 -5.92 -18.45 -6.26
C GLY A 44 -6.90 -19.18 -5.36
N HIS A 45 -8.16 -18.81 -5.46
CA HIS A 45 -9.27 -19.45 -4.76
C HIS A 45 -9.77 -20.74 -5.43
N GLN A 46 -10.68 -21.43 -4.74
CA GLN A 46 -11.40 -22.58 -5.29
C GLN A 46 -12.26 -22.18 -6.48
N ALA A 47 -12.31 -23.03 -7.50
CA ALA A 47 -13.02 -22.78 -8.77
C ALA A 47 -14.54 -22.56 -8.66
N ARG A 48 -15.13 -22.76 -7.49
CA ARG A 48 -16.55 -22.43 -7.22
C ARG A 48 -16.76 -20.98 -6.77
N LYS A 49 -15.70 -20.28 -6.37
CA LYS A 49 -15.74 -18.90 -5.85
C LYS A 49 -15.18 -17.86 -6.82
N TRP A 50 -14.69 -18.28 -7.98
CA TRP A 50 -14.02 -17.39 -8.92
C TRP A 50 -14.99 -16.44 -9.65
N ASN A 51 -14.46 -15.32 -10.11
CA ASN A 51 -15.12 -14.38 -10.99
C ASN A 51 -14.76 -14.71 -12.46
N PRO A 52 -15.73 -14.96 -13.36
CA PRO A 52 -15.46 -15.27 -14.76
C PRO A 52 -14.61 -14.22 -15.50
N LYS A 53 -14.66 -12.95 -15.07
CA LYS A 53 -13.84 -11.88 -15.65
C LYS A 53 -12.35 -12.03 -15.37
N MET A 54 -11.96 -12.84 -14.37
CA MET A 54 -10.57 -13.16 -14.08
C MET A 54 -9.99 -14.24 -15.02
N ALA A 55 -10.79 -14.82 -15.92
CA ALA A 55 -10.34 -15.87 -16.84
C ALA A 55 -9.03 -15.55 -17.60
N PRO A 56 -8.80 -14.31 -18.10
CA PRO A 56 -7.55 -13.98 -18.79
C PRO A 56 -6.28 -14.05 -17.93
N TYR A 57 -6.42 -13.94 -16.61
CA TYR A 57 -5.31 -13.93 -15.65
C TYR A 57 -5.08 -15.28 -14.98
N ILE A 58 -5.90 -16.29 -15.31
CA ILE A 58 -5.83 -17.64 -14.76
C ILE A 58 -5.13 -18.54 -15.76
N TYR A 59 -4.00 -19.12 -15.35
CA TYR A 59 -3.23 -20.05 -16.17
C TYR A 59 -3.89 -21.44 -16.26
N SER A 60 -4.29 -22.02 -15.12
CA SER A 60 -4.89 -23.35 -15.08
C SER A 60 -5.69 -23.61 -13.80
N LYS A 61 -6.20 -24.82 -13.63
CA LYS A 61 -6.84 -25.31 -12.41
C LYS A 61 -6.17 -26.62 -11.98
N ARG A 62 -5.77 -26.73 -10.72
CA ARG A 62 -5.22 -27.97 -10.13
C ARG A 62 -5.91 -28.26 -8.80
N ASN A 63 -6.35 -29.50 -8.61
CA ASN A 63 -7.01 -29.95 -7.37
C ASN A 63 -8.16 -29.06 -6.89
N GLY A 64 -8.91 -28.46 -7.83
CA GLY A 64 -10.03 -27.57 -7.50
C GLY A 64 -9.66 -26.11 -7.26
N THR A 65 -8.38 -25.76 -7.22
CA THR A 65 -7.86 -24.40 -7.02
C THR A 65 -7.38 -23.79 -8.34
N HIS A 66 -7.68 -22.52 -8.57
CA HIS A 66 -7.16 -21.81 -9.73
C HIS A 66 -5.69 -21.42 -9.53
N ILE A 67 -4.93 -21.49 -10.61
CA ILE A 67 -3.54 -21.05 -10.66
C ILE A 67 -3.51 -19.76 -11.48
N ILE A 68 -3.06 -18.68 -10.85
CA ILE A 68 -2.87 -17.37 -11.46
C ILE A 68 -1.61 -17.41 -12.34
N ASP A 69 -1.66 -16.72 -13.49
CA ASP A 69 -0.52 -16.57 -14.39
C ASP A 69 0.53 -15.61 -13.81
N ILE A 70 1.60 -16.17 -13.26
CA ILE A 70 2.71 -15.42 -12.64
C ILE A 70 3.44 -14.55 -13.65
N VAL A 71 3.50 -14.95 -14.93
CA VAL A 71 4.17 -14.14 -15.96
C VAL A 71 3.41 -12.82 -16.14
N GLN A 72 2.08 -12.89 -16.12
CA GLN A 72 1.24 -11.69 -16.10
C GLN A 72 1.39 -10.91 -14.80
N THR A 73 1.49 -11.58 -13.64
CA THR A 73 1.80 -10.93 -12.35
C THR A 73 3.06 -10.08 -12.43
N VAL A 74 4.16 -10.63 -12.97
CA VAL A 74 5.44 -9.91 -13.14
C VAL A 74 5.28 -8.70 -14.06
N SER A 75 4.59 -8.87 -15.18
CA SER A 75 4.35 -7.77 -16.15
C SER A 75 3.54 -6.65 -15.51
N GLN A 76 2.43 -6.98 -14.85
CA GLN A 76 1.56 -6.00 -14.20
C GLN A 76 2.23 -5.34 -13.01
N LEU A 77 3.00 -6.08 -12.20
CA LEU A 77 3.77 -5.51 -11.10
C LEU A 77 4.74 -4.43 -11.59
N LYS A 78 5.40 -4.63 -12.73
CA LYS A 78 6.27 -3.61 -13.35
C LYS A 78 5.49 -2.36 -13.76
N GLU A 79 4.34 -2.53 -14.41
CA GLU A 79 3.52 -1.39 -14.85
C GLU A 79 2.94 -0.60 -13.67
N VAL A 80 2.45 -1.30 -12.65
CA VAL A 80 1.96 -0.67 -11.41
C VAL A 80 3.08 0.06 -10.68
N SER A 81 4.27 -0.54 -10.56
CA SER A 81 5.42 0.13 -9.94
C SER A 81 5.82 1.41 -10.70
N LYS A 82 5.82 1.39 -12.05
CA LYS A 82 6.06 2.61 -12.84
C LYS A 82 5.03 3.70 -12.55
N PHE A 83 3.74 3.34 -12.47
CA PHE A 83 2.67 4.27 -12.13
C PHE A 83 2.86 4.88 -10.74
N LEU A 84 3.14 4.05 -9.73
CA LEU A 84 3.37 4.49 -8.36
C LEU A 84 4.58 5.41 -8.23
N THR A 85 5.72 5.06 -8.86
CA THR A 85 6.92 5.91 -8.90
C THR A 85 6.62 7.26 -9.55
N LYS A 86 5.91 7.26 -10.69
CA LYS A 86 5.54 8.51 -11.36
C LYS A 86 4.65 9.37 -10.46
N ALA A 87 3.59 8.80 -9.90
CA ALA A 87 2.66 9.50 -9.01
C ALA A 87 3.39 10.10 -7.79
N ALA A 88 4.28 9.34 -7.17
CA ALA A 88 5.06 9.79 -6.03
C ALA A 88 6.04 10.91 -6.42
N SER A 89 6.65 10.84 -7.61
CA SER A 89 7.53 11.90 -8.14
C SER A 89 6.82 13.23 -8.43
N GLU A 90 5.49 13.20 -8.57
CA GLU A 90 4.61 14.36 -8.72
C GLU A 90 4.13 14.90 -7.35
N GLY A 91 4.52 14.26 -6.24
CA GLY A 91 4.11 14.64 -4.88
C GLY A 91 2.69 14.21 -4.50
N LYS A 92 2.14 13.19 -5.17
CA LYS A 92 0.83 12.61 -4.84
C LYS A 92 0.87 11.84 -3.52
N THR A 93 -0.29 11.79 -2.88
CA THR A 93 -0.50 11.10 -1.59
C THR A 93 -1.16 9.75 -1.77
N PHE A 94 -0.76 8.78 -0.95
CA PHE A 94 -1.20 7.38 -1.03
C PHE A 94 -1.92 6.96 0.24
N LEU A 95 -2.99 6.17 0.09
CA LEU A 95 -3.70 5.52 1.18
C LEU A 95 -3.70 4.00 0.95
N PHE A 96 -3.15 3.25 1.90
CA PHE A 96 -3.17 1.80 1.89
C PHE A 96 -4.38 1.28 2.68
N VAL A 97 -5.13 0.34 2.12
CA VAL A 97 -6.36 -0.21 2.71
C VAL A 97 -6.30 -1.73 2.71
N GLY A 98 -6.55 -2.34 3.86
CA GLY A 98 -6.75 -3.79 3.96
C GLY A 98 -7.13 -4.20 5.37
N THR A 99 -8.34 -4.75 5.53
CA THR A 99 -8.92 -5.01 6.86
C THR A 99 -8.91 -6.48 7.28
N LYS A 100 -8.52 -7.39 6.38
CA LYS A 100 -8.26 -8.80 6.70
C LYS A 100 -7.21 -8.88 7.82
N LYS A 101 -7.52 -9.58 8.92
CA LYS A 101 -6.67 -9.65 10.14
C LYS A 101 -5.24 -10.14 9.88
N GLN A 102 -5.07 -11.04 8.91
CA GLN A 102 -3.77 -11.64 8.59
C GLN A 102 -2.84 -10.67 7.83
N ILE A 103 -3.41 -9.67 7.15
CA ILE A 103 -2.66 -8.71 6.31
C ILE A 103 -2.62 -7.31 6.91
N SER A 104 -3.49 -7.00 7.89
CA SER A 104 -3.65 -5.65 8.45
C SER A 104 -2.32 -5.07 8.95
N GLN A 105 -1.49 -5.88 9.61
CA GLN A 105 -0.18 -5.42 10.07
C GLN A 105 0.78 -5.16 8.89
N ILE A 106 0.75 -6.01 7.86
CA ILE A 106 1.59 -5.90 6.66
C ILE A 106 1.25 -4.62 5.89
N VAL A 107 -0.03 -4.31 5.74
CA VAL A 107 -0.53 -3.09 5.11
C VAL A 107 -0.05 -1.85 5.87
N LYS A 108 -0.16 -1.86 7.21
CA LYS A 108 0.34 -0.77 8.05
C LYS A 108 1.85 -0.58 7.90
N ASP A 109 2.63 -1.66 7.99
CA ASP A 109 4.09 -1.59 7.93
C ASP A 109 4.57 -1.06 6.56
N ALA A 110 3.95 -1.51 5.46
CA ALA A 110 4.28 -1.03 4.11
C ALA A 110 3.95 0.45 3.92
N ALA A 111 2.81 0.92 4.46
CA ALA A 111 2.44 2.33 4.40
C ALA A 111 3.42 3.19 5.20
N LEU A 112 3.81 2.76 6.41
CA LEU A 112 4.77 3.48 7.25
C LEU A 112 6.17 3.54 6.60
N ASP A 113 6.61 2.46 5.95
CA ASP A 113 7.91 2.41 5.26
C ASP A 113 8.04 3.46 4.16
N CYS A 114 6.93 3.81 3.49
CA CYS A 114 6.87 4.86 2.46
C CYS A 114 6.17 6.16 2.93
N GLN A 115 6.06 6.37 4.25
CA GLN A 115 5.44 7.57 4.86
C GLN A 115 4.04 7.90 4.32
N SER A 116 3.27 6.88 3.99
CA SER A 116 1.91 6.96 3.45
C SER A 116 0.86 6.67 4.52
N TYR A 117 -0.40 6.96 4.20
CA TYR A 117 -1.53 6.72 5.10
C TYR A 117 -2.00 5.28 5.04
N TYR A 118 -2.65 4.79 6.10
CA TYR A 118 -3.21 3.44 6.12
C TYR A 118 -4.58 3.36 6.80
N LEU A 119 -5.38 2.38 6.39
CA LEU A 119 -6.60 1.95 7.05
C LEU A 119 -6.62 0.43 7.13
N THR A 120 -6.56 -0.08 8.36
CA THR A 120 -6.48 -1.52 8.66
C THR A 120 -7.68 -2.03 9.43
N GLN A 121 -8.52 -1.12 9.91
CA GLN A 121 -9.81 -1.43 10.50
C GLN A 121 -10.91 -1.24 9.47
N ARG A 122 -12.07 -1.84 9.73
CA ARG A 122 -13.25 -1.79 8.85
C ARG A 122 -13.47 -0.41 8.24
N TRP A 123 -13.56 -0.36 6.91
CA TRP A 123 -13.93 0.84 6.17
C TRP A 123 -15.32 1.35 6.60
N LEU A 124 -15.38 2.59 7.10
CA LEU A 124 -16.63 3.26 7.40
C LEU A 124 -17.14 3.93 6.12
N GLY A 125 -18.37 3.61 5.71
CA GLY A 125 -18.96 4.23 4.52
C GLY A 125 -19.02 5.76 4.66
N GLY A 126 -18.56 6.47 3.63
CA GLY A 126 -18.41 7.92 3.64
C GLY A 126 -17.01 8.40 4.00
N MET A 127 -16.03 7.51 4.17
CA MET A 127 -14.66 7.88 4.54
C MET A 127 -14.01 8.86 3.55
N LEU A 128 -14.29 8.72 2.26
CA LEU A 128 -13.78 9.65 1.23
C LEU A 128 -14.88 10.57 0.72
N THR A 129 -16.08 10.02 0.50
CA THR A 129 -17.20 10.77 -0.09
C THR A 129 -17.83 11.79 0.86
N ASN A 130 -17.71 11.59 2.18
CA ASN A 130 -18.12 12.54 3.22
C ASN A 130 -16.90 13.06 4.01
N TRP A 131 -15.88 13.53 3.27
CA TRP A 131 -14.62 13.99 3.85
C TRP A 131 -14.78 15.10 4.89
N GLN A 132 -15.79 15.97 4.75
CA GLN A 132 -16.02 17.05 5.72
C GLN A 132 -16.35 16.50 7.12
N THR A 133 -17.18 15.46 7.21
CA THR A 133 -17.50 14.79 8.49
C THR A 133 -16.31 14.01 9.04
N MET A 134 -15.53 13.40 8.15
CA MET A 134 -14.30 12.69 8.54
C MET A 134 -13.26 13.64 9.14
N LYS A 135 -13.06 14.82 8.54
CA LYS A 135 -12.19 15.87 9.10
C LYS A 135 -12.62 16.27 10.51
N THR A 136 -13.92 16.42 10.77
CA THR A 136 -14.42 16.72 12.13
C THR A 136 -14.09 15.60 13.11
N SER A 137 -14.22 14.35 12.70
CA SER A 137 -13.87 13.18 13.54
C SER A 137 -12.37 13.11 13.83
N ILE A 138 -11.52 13.41 12.84
CA ILE A 138 -10.06 13.49 12.99
C ILE A 138 -9.68 14.66 13.92
N ALA A 139 -10.31 15.83 13.75
CA ALA A 139 -10.08 16.98 14.62
C ALA A 139 -10.45 16.65 16.08
N ARG A 140 -11.56 15.94 16.29
CA ARG A 140 -11.96 15.47 17.62
C ARG A 140 -10.96 14.48 18.22
N LEU A 141 -10.42 13.56 17.42
CA LEU A 141 -9.37 12.64 17.87
C LEU A 141 -8.13 13.43 18.34
N ASN A 142 -7.69 14.40 17.55
CA ASN A 142 -6.52 15.23 17.86
C ASN A 142 -6.75 16.06 19.14
N GLU A 143 -7.94 16.63 19.32
CA GLU A 143 -8.32 17.33 20.56
C GLU A 143 -8.22 16.41 21.78
N LEU A 144 -8.77 15.18 21.70
CA LEU A 144 -8.71 14.21 22.80
C LEU A 144 -7.27 13.79 23.13
N LYS A 145 -6.42 13.58 22.12
CA LYS A 145 -4.99 13.28 22.32
C LYS A 145 -4.26 14.42 23.01
N VAL A 146 -4.57 15.67 22.68
CA VAL A 146 -4.01 16.85 23.34
C VAL A 146 -4.45 16.93 24.80
N LEU A 147 -5.75 16.71 25.09
CA LEU A 147 -6.27 16.70 26.46
C LEU A 147 -5.60 15.63 27.33
N GLU A 148 -5.43 14.41 26.80
CA GLU A 148 -4.74 13.33 27.51
C GLU A 148 -3.26 13.67 27.73
N LYS A 149 -2.56 14.16 26.71
CA LYS A 149 -1.14 14.52 26.79
C LYS A 149 -0.85 15.61 27.84
N HIS A 150 -1.77 16.55 28.03
CA HIS A 150 -1.64 17.62 29.03
C HIS A 150 -2.18 17.22 30.41
N GLY A 151 -2.65 15.98 30.62
CA GLY A 151 -3.19 15.52 31.90
C GLY A 151 -4.55 16.13 32.25
N HIS A 152 -5.24 16.78 31.31
CA HIS A 152 -6.55 17.39 31.57
C HIS A 152 -7.61 16.35 31.91
N LEU A 153 -7.53 15.14 31.33
CA LEU A 153 -8.48 14.07 31.63
C LEU A 153 -8.30 13.52 33.06
N ASP A 154 -7.11 13.61 33.64
CA ASP A 154 -6.86 13.16 35.03
C ASP A 154 -7.44 14.10 36.07
N ALA A 155 -7.59 15.39 35.73
CA ALA A 155 -8.25 16.39 36.56
C ALA A 155 -9.79 16.29 36.53
N MET A 156 -10.36 15.48 35.63
CA MET A 156 -11.81 15.30 35.50
C MET A 156 -12.36 14.20 36.42
N PRO A 157 -13.68 14.19 36.70
CA PRO A 157 -14.31 13.06 37.37
C PRO A 157 -14.05 11.75 36.63
N LYS A 158 -13.67 10.69 37.36
CA LYS A 158 -13.26 9.38 36.81
C LYS A 158 -14.21 8.84 35.74
N LYS A 159 -15.53 8.99 35.93
CA LYS A 159 -16.55 8.56 34.97
C LYS A 159 -16.46 9.32 33.64
N GLN A 160 -16.26 10.64 33.68
CA GLN A 160 -16.15 11.47 32.48
C GLN A 160 -14.83 11.20 31.75
N ALA A 161 -13.72 11.13 32.49
CA ALA A 161 -12.41 10.78 31.94
C ALA A 161 -12.44 9.43 31.22
N ALA A 162 -13.05 8.41 31.83
CA ALA A 162 -13.19 7.08 31.23
C ALA A 162 -14.01 7.10 29.92
N LEU A 163 -15.09 7.90 29.85
CA LEU A 163 -15.89 8.04 28.62
C LEU A 163 -15.08 8.69 27.50
N LEU A 164 -14.32 9.74 27.80
CA LEU A 164 -13.47 10.43 26.82
C LEU A 164 -12.31 9.55 26.34
N ARG A 165 -11.67 8.79 27.24
CA ARG A 165 -10.64 7.81 26.85
C ARG A 165 -11.21 6.71 25.95
N LYS A 166 -12.38 6.18 26.27
CA LYS A 166 -13.06 5.18 25.42
C LYS A 166 -13.42 5.77 24.04
N GLN A 167 -13.84 7.03 23.99
CA GLN A 167 -14.09 7.72 22.73
C GLN A 167 -12.79 7.89 21.92
N MET A 168 -11.70 8.31 22.58
CA MET A 168 -10.38 8.47 21.98
C MET A 168 -9.86 7.16 21.40
N GLU A 169 -9.86 6.09 22.19
CA GLU A 169 -9.41 4.75 21.77
C GLU A 169 -10.20 4.23 20.57
N ARG A 170 -11.53 4.42 20.59
CA ARG A 170 -12.39 4.07 19.46
C ARG A 170 -11.99 4.87 18.22
N LEU A 171 -11.85 6.19 18.32
CA LEU A 171 -11.47 7.02 17.18
C LEU A 171 -10.07 6.67 16.66
N ASP A 172 -9.10 6.47 17.54
CA ASP A 172 -7.72 6.10 17.19
C ASP A 172 -7.65 4.75 16.46
N THR A 173 -8.45 3.78 16.91
CA THR A 173 -8.58 2.47 16.25
C THR A 173 -8.95 2.62 14.77
N TYR A 174 -9.96 3.44 14.44
CA TYR A 174 -10.43 3.57 13.05
C TYR A 174 -9.69 4.65 12.24
N LEU A 175 -9.18 5.70 12.88
CA LEU A 175 -8.68 6.91 12.20
C LEU A 175 -7.20 7.17 12.40
N GLY A 176 -6.50 6.42 13.25
CA GLY A 176 -5.10 6.68 13.59
C GLY A 176 -4.18 6.68 12.37
N GLY A 177 -4.41 5.81 11.39
CA GLY A 177 -3.61 5.75 10.15
C GLY A 177 -3.90 6.87 9.14
N VAL A 178 -4.94 7.67 9.38
CA VAL A 178 -5.34 8.82 8.54
C VAL A 178 -5.36 10.14 9.33
N GLU A 179 -4.85 10.15 10.57
CA GLU A 179 -4.95 11.30 11.47
C GLU A 179 -4.26 12.56 10.95
N SER A 180 -3.20 12.38 10.17
CA SER A 180 -2.39 13.44 9.58
C SER A 180 -2.84 13.82 8.16
N MET A 181 -3.91 13.20 7.64
CA MET A 181 -4.47 13.53 6.33
C MET A 181 -5.18 14.89 6.36
N LYS A 182 -4.70 15.83 5.54
CA LYS A 182 -5.32 17.16 5.37
C LYS A 182 -6.33 17.20 4.21
N LYS A 183 -6.12 16.36 3.20
CA LYS A 183 -6.96 16.22 2.01
C LYS A 183 -7.20 14.72 1.73
N ILE A 184 -8.19 14.44 0.90
CA ILE A 184 -8.40 13.09 0.34
C ILE A 184 -7.13 12.62 -0.40
N PRO A 185 -6.85 11.31 -0.43
CA PRO A 185 -5.65 10.78 -1.07
C PRO A 185 -5.77 10.90 -2.59
N ASP A 186 -4.63 10.99 -3.26
CA ASP A 186 -4.57 11.08 -4.72
C ASP A 186 -4.54 9.69 -5.38
N VAL A 187 -4.10 8.65 -4.65
CA VAL A 187 -4.09 7.23 -5.06
C VAL A 187 -4.47 6.35 -3.86
N VAL A 188 -5.27 5.30 -4.09
CA VAL A 188 -5.63 4.31 -3.04
C VAL A 188 -5.15 2.92 -3.44
N ILE A 189 -4.41 2.27 -2.55
CA ILE A 189 -3.95 0.88 -2.70
C ILE A 189 -4.86 -0.01 -1.84
N ILE A 190 -5.57 -0.95 -2.45
CA ILE A 190 -6.58 -1.78 -1.79
C ILE A 190 -6.16 -3.25 -1.87
N ILE A 191 -6.19 -3.95 -0.74
CA ILE A 191 -5.99 -5.41 -0.65
C ILE A 191 -7.28 -6.06 -0.16
N GLY A 192 -7.72 -7.13 -0.82
CA GLY A 192 -9.00 -7.77 -0.52
C GLY A 192 -10.19 -7.04 -1.13
N GLN A 193 -10.22 -6.89 -2.47
CA GLN A 193 -11.29 -6.17 -3.19
C GLN A 193 -12.72 -6.59 -2.78
N PRO A 194 -13.04 -7.89 -2.57
CA PRO A 194 -14.38 -8.31 -2.17
C PRO A 194 -14.79 -7.77 -0.79
N ASP A 195 -13.85 -7.74 0.16
CA ASP A 195 -14.05 -7.24 1.52
C ASP A 195 -14.09 -5.71 1.55
N GLU A 196 -13.30 -5.05 0.71
CA GLU A 196 -13.15 -3.59 0.65
C GLU A 196 -14.04 -2.91 -0.42
N ARG A 197 -15.15 -3.54 -0.81
CA ARG A 197 -16.02 -3.05 -1.88
C ARG A 197 -16.49 -1.60 -1.69
N ASN A 198 -16.73 -1.18 -0.45
CA ASN A 198 -17.12 0.21 -0.16
C ASN A 198 -16.01 1.20 -0.50
N ALA A 199 -14.75 0.88 -0.18
CA ALA A 199 -13.60 1.70 -0.52
C ALA A 199 -13.46 1.85 -2.04
N VAL A 200 -13.57 0.73 -2.76
CA VAL A 200 -13.50 0.68 -4.24
C VAL A 200 -14.58 1.56 -4.87
N LEU A 201 -15.83 1.45 -4.40
CA LEU A 201 -16.95 2.23 -4.94
C LEU A 201 -16.82 3.72 -4.62
N GLU A 202 -16.35 4.09 -3.43
CA GLU A 202 -16.10 5.49 -3.09
C GLU A 202 -14.97 6.10 -3.94
N CYS A 203 -13.87 5.37 -4.16
CA CYS A 203 -12.77 5.81 -5.03
C CYS A 203 -13.27 6.02 -6.46
N LYS A 204 -14.02 5.06 -7.01
CA LYS A 204 -14.62 5.16 -8.35
C LYS A 204 -15.54 6.36 -8.49
N LYS A 205 -16.38 6.63 -7.48
CA LYS A 205 -17.29 7.79 -7.48
C LYS A 205 -16.54 9.12 -7.48
N LEU A 206 -15.38 9.19 -6.83
CA LEU A 206 -14.55 10.39 -6.74
C LEU A 206 -13.51 10.50 -7.86
N GLY A 207 -13.41 9.49 -8.73
CA GLY A 207 -12.38 9.43 -9.77
C GLY A 207 -10.96 9.28 -9.21
N ILE A 208 -10.82 8.70 -8.01
CA ILE A 208 -9.51 8.45 -7.40
C ILE A 208 -8.98 7.13 -7.97
N PRO A 209 -7.79 7.13 -8.61
CA PRO A 209 -7.22 5.92 -9.16
C PRO A 209 -6.91 4.89 -8.07
N THR A 210 -7.34 3.66 -8.30
CA THR A 210 -7.09 2.54 -7.38
C THR A 210 -6.03 1.59 -7.93
N VAL A 211 -5.15 1.13 -7.04
CA VAL A 211 -4.23 0.01 -7.26
C VAL A 211 -4.72 -1.17 -6.42
N THR A 212 -4.82 -2.37 -6.97
CA THR A 212 -5.37 -3.53 -6.22
C THR A 212 -4.62 -4.82 -6.49
N LEU A 213 -4.46 -5.65 -5.45
CA LEU A 213 -4.06 -7.05 -5.61
C LEU A 213 -5.33 -7.87 -5.90
N LEU A 214 -5.43 -8.48 -7.09
CA LEU A 214 -6.61 -9.23 -7.50
C LEU A 214 -6.35 -10.73 -7.44
N ASP A 215 -7.09 -11.40 -6.55
CA ASP A 215 -7.27 -12.85 -6.63
C ASP A 215 -8.41 -13.18 -7.62
N THR A 216 -8.56 -14.45 -7.90
CA THR A 216 -9.50 -15.07 -8.83
C THR A 216 -10.98 -14.81 -8.54
N ASP A 217 -11.37 -14.38 -7.35
CA ASP A 217 -12.74 -13.99 -6.98
C ASP A 217 -13.03 -12.49 -7.15
N CYS A 218 -12.01 -11.68 -7.44
CA CYS A 218 -12.14 -10.23 -7.63
C CYS A 218 -12.71 -9.86 -9.02
N ASP A 219 -13.23 -8.64 -9.16
CA ASP A 219 -13.66 -8.07 -10.44
C ASP A 219 -12.60 -7.10 -10.99
N PRO A 220 -11.89 -7.44 -12.09
CA PRO A 220 -10.85 -6.58 -12.65
C PRO A 220 -11.41 -5.27 -13.25
N THR A 221 -12.72 -5.17 -13.50
CA THR A 221 -13.35 -3.95 -14.04
C THR A 221 -13.59 -2.85 -13.00
N LEU A 222 -13.29 -3.15 -11.73
CA LEU A 222 -13.43 -2.21 -10.62
C LEU A 222 -12.10 -1.57 -10.20
N ALA A 223 -10.97 -1.97 -10.77
CA ALA A 223 -9.65 -1.43 -10.48
C ALA A 223 -9.03 -0.78 -11.72
N ASP A 224 -8.44 0.42 -11.56
CA ASP A 224 -7.72 1.10 -12.65
C ASP A 224 -6.35 0.45 -12.93
N TYR A 225 -5.67 0.05 -11.85
CA TYR A 225 -4.38 -0.62 -11.87
C TYR A 225 -4.44 -1.84 -10.96
N PHE A 226 -3.87 -2.96 -11.38
CA PHE A 226 -3.89 -4.16 -10.54
C PHE A 226 -2.73 -5.10 -10.82
N VAL A 227 -2.45 -5.95 -9.83
CA VAL A 227 -1.54 -7.08 -9.93
C VAL A 227 -2.35 -8.35 -9.66
N PRO A 228 -2.44 -9.31 -10.60
CA PRO A 228 -3.12 -10.57 -10.34
C PRO A 228 -2.23 -11.43 -9.43
N ALA A 229 -2.66 -11.69 -8.18
CA ALA A 229 -1.95 -12.55 -7.25
C ALA A 229 -2.82 -12.90 -6.03
N ASN A 230 -2.38 -13.91 -5.28
CA ASN A 230 -2.97 -14.36 -4.04
C ASN A 230 -3.00 -13.26 -2.96
N ASP A 231 -4.19 -12.91 -2.47
CA ASP A 231 -4.40 -11.91 -1.42
C ASP A 231 -4.62 -12.52 -0.01
N ASP A 232 -4.64 -13.84 0.10
CA ASP A 232 -4.76 -14.59 1.36
C ASP A 232 -3.40 -15.03 1.93
N SER A 233 -2.34 -15.12 1.10
CA SER A 233 -0.98 -15.44 1.58
C SER A 233 -0.31 -14.19 2.17
N PRO A 234 0.04 -14.17 3.47
CA PRO A 234 0.77 -13.05 4.07
C PRO A 234 2.11 -12.80 3.36
N GLY A 235 2.79 -13.85 2.90
CA GLY A 235 4.05 -13.75 2.16
C GLY A 235 3.85 -13.08 0.79
N ALA A 236 2.80 -13.47 0.06
CA ALA A 236 2.46 -12.88 -1.24
C ALA A 236 2.09 -11.39 -1.11
N VAL A 237 1.20 -11.08 -0.18
CA VAL A 237 0.77 -9.70 0.09
C VAL A 237 1.96 -8.82 0.51
N LYS A 238 2.81 -9.32 1.42
CA LYS A 238 4.02 -8.60 1.83
C LYS A 238 4.94 -8.32 0.66
N PHE A 239 5.21 -9.31 -0.18
CA PHE A 239 6.08 -9.15 -1.34
C PHE A 239 5.59 -8.04 -2.30
N VAL A 240 4.29 -8.06 -2.62
CA VAL A 240 3.70 -7.05 -3.52
C VAL A 240 3.70 -5.67 -2.86
N LEU A 241 3.30 -5.58 -1.59
CA LEU A 241 3.26 -4.30 -0.89
C LEU A 241 4.65 -3.69 -0.66
N THR A 242 5.67 -4.49 -0.39
CA THR A 242 7.06 -4.02 -0.34
C THR A 242 7.49 -3.44 -1.69
N SER A 243 7.16 -4.15 -2.79
CA SER A 243 7.46 -3.65 -4.15
C SER A 243 6.77 -2.32 -4.44
N PHE A 244 5.53 -2.14 -3.99
CA PHE A 244 4.81 -0.86 -4.10
C PHE A 244 5.43 0.23 -3.24
N ALA A 245 5.79 -0.06 -1.99
CA ALA A 245 6.43 0.89 -1.08
C ALA A 245 7.78 1.35 -1.64
N ASP A 246 8.60 0.45 -2.18
CA ASP A 246 9.87 0.75 -2.85
C ASP A 246 9.67 1.69 -4.04
N ALA A 247 8.68 1.39 -4.90
CA ALA A 247 8.34 2.24 -6.04
C ALA A 247 7.92 3.66 -5.62
N ILE A 248 7.13 3.78 -4.54
CA ILE A 248 6.71 5.07 -3.98
C ILE A 248 7.90 5.83 -3.41
N ARG A 249 8.77 5.18 -2.62
CA ARG A 249 9.98 5.80 -2.05
C ARG A 249 10.92 6.33 -3.12
N GLU A 250 11.11 5.56 -4.19
CA GLU A 250 11.93 6.01 -5.31
C GLU A 250 11.35 7.27 -5.97
N GLY A 251 10.03 7.30 -6.17
CA GLY A 251 9.35 8.49 -6.66
C GLY A 251 9.49 9.69 -5.71
N GLN A 252 9.38 9.48 -4.40
CA GLN A 252 9.56 10.53 -3.38
C GLN A 252 10.98 11.15 -3.44
N LYS A 253 12.03 10.33 -3.56
CA LYS A 253 13.41 10.82 -3.74
C LYS A 253 13.57 11.66 -5.01
N ILE A 254 12.90 11.27 -6.10
CA ILE A 254 12.88 12.06 -7.35
C ILE A 254 12.18 13.40 -7.12
N ALA A 255 11.08 13.43 -6.36
CA ALA A 255 10.39 14.69 -6.02
C ALA A 255 11.27 15.61 -5.16
N GLU A 256 12.03 15.06 -4.21
CA GLU A 256 12.94 15.81 -3.34
C GLU A 256 14.11 16.42 -4.13
N SER A 257 14.75 15.65 -5.02
CA SER A 257 15.85 16.17 -5.85
C SER A 257 15.41 17.27 -6.82
N LYS A 258 14.16 17.22 -7.32
CA LYS A 258 13.57 18.30 -8.13
C LYS A 258 13.33 19.59 -7.32
N LYS A 259 13.07 19.47 -6.01
CA LYS A 259 12.88 20.63 -5.12
C LYS A 259 14.20 21.28 -4.74
N SER A 260 15.28 20.51 -4.55
CA SER A 260 16.61 21.07 -4.22
C SER A 260 17.30 21.74 -5.40
N THR A 261 16.87 21.44 -6.63
CA THR A 261 17.42 22.02 -7.86
C THR A 261 16.69 23.32 -8.28
N LYS A 262 15.57 23.66 -7.63
CA LYS A 262 14.82 24.91 -7.85
C LYS A 262 15.09 25.89 -6.73
#